data_AF-A0ABD2HDL9-F1
#
_entry.id   AF-A0ABD2HDL9-F1
#
_cell.length_a   1.000
_cell.length_b   1.000
_cell.length_c   1.000
_cell.angle_alpha   90.00
_cell.angle_beta   90.00
_cell.angle_gamma   90.00
#
_symmetry.space_group_name_H-M   'P 1'
#
loop_
_entity.id
_entity.type
_entity.pdbx_description
1 polymer ?
#
loop_
_entity_poly.entity_id
_entity_poly.type
_entity_poly.pdbx_seq_one_letter_code
_entity_poly.pdbx_strand_id
1 'polypeptide(L)' 'MVCAGGDGVVSGCNGDSGGPLNCRRTDGAWEVQGIVSFGSGLSCNFPKKPTVFTRVSSYIDWISSKMVAY' A
#
# COMPACT_ATOMS: atom_id res chain seq x y z
N MET A 1 -7.15 3.86 -4.98
CA MET A 1 -6.31 2.70 -4.60
C MET A 1 -5.06 2.66 -5.48
N VAL A 2 -4.05 1.90 -5.09
CA VAL A 2 -2.85 1.58 -5.88
C VAL A 2 -2.57 0.08 -5.73
N CYS A 3 -2.13 -0.58 -6.79
CA CYS A 3 -1.84 -2.02 -6.80
C CYS A 3 -0.34 -2.25 -6.97
N ALA A 4 0.23 -3.26 -6.29
CA ALA A 4 1.62 -3.67 -6.48
C ALA A 4 1.75 -5.20 -6.37
N GLY A 5 2.75 -5.76 -7.06
CA GLY A 5 2.95 -7.22 -7.17
C GLY A 5 1.96 -7.87 -8.13
N GLY A 6 1.46 -9.05 -7.77
CA GLY A 6 0.50 -9.81 -8.60
C GLY A 6 1.16 -10.76 -9.61
N ASP A 7 2.47 -11.01 -9.46
CA ASP A 7 3.24 -12.01 -10.20
C ASP A 7 2.89 -13.45 -9.80
N GLY A 8 2.18 -13.63 -8.69
CA GLY A 8 1.84 -14.94 -8.15
C GLY A 8 2.88 -15.49 -7.16
N VAL A 9 3.92 -14.71 -6.83
CA VAL A 9 5.03 -15.12 -5.98
C VAL A 9 5.09 -14.26 -4.72
N VAL A 10 5.13 -12.93 -4.88
CA VAL A 10 5.25 -11.99 -3.76
C VAL A 10 3.97 -11.17 -3.61
N SER A 11 3.45 -11.12 -2.40
CA SER A 11 2.22 -10.39 -2.06
C SER A 11 2.18 -10.09 -0.57
N GLY A 12 1.44 -9.04 -0.18
CA GLY A 12 0.99 -8.87 1.20
C GLY A 12 0.01 -9.96 1.60
N CYS A 13 -0.02 -10.28 2.90
CA CYS A 13 -0.80 -11.37 3.45
C CYS A 13 -1.44 -11.01 4.80
N ASN A 14 -1.98 -12.02 5.49
CA ASN A 14 -2.61 -11.83 6.79
C ASN A 14 -1.61 -11.24 7.80
N GLY A 15 -2.02 -10.17 8.49
CA GLY A 15 -1.17 -9.44 9.43
C GLY A 15 -0.48 -8.20 8.84
N ASP A 16 -0.36 -8.11 7.51
CA ASP A 16 0.29 -6.95 6.87
C ASP A 16 -0.64 -5.73 6.74
N SER A 17 -1.94 -5.90 6.97
CA SER A 17 -2.95 -4.83 6.85
C SER A 17 -2.59 -3.61 7.69
N GLY A 18 -2.67 -2.42 7.10
CA GLY A 18 -2.20 -1.17 7.72
C GLY A 18 -0.70 -0.88 7.51
N GLY A 19 0.09 -1.85 7.05
CA GLY A 19 1.52 -1.69 6.76
C GLY A 19 1.81 -0.85 5.51
N PRO A 20 3.06 -0.37 5.34
CA PRO A 20 3.44 0.54 4.25
C PRO A 20 3.80 -0.18 2.94
N LEU A 21 3.37 0.37 1.81
CA LEU A 21 4.02 0.18 0.52
C LEU A 21 5.17 1.20 0.39
N ASN A 22 6.39 0.74 0.64
CA ASN A 22 7.59 1.56 0.57
C ASN A 22 8.05 1.73 -0.89
N CYS A 23 8.12 2.96 -1.37
CA CYS A 23 8.65 3.29 -2.69
C CYS A 23 9.83 4.25 -2.57
N ARG A 24 10.92 3.94 -3.26
CA ARG A 24 12.10 4.80 -3.31
C ARG A 24 11.97 5.82 -4.43
N ARG A 25 12.12 7.10 -4.09
CA ARG A 25 12.17 8.22 -5.04
C ARG A 25 13.47 8.26 -5.82
N THR A 26 13.46 9.05 -6.90
CA THR A 26 14.63 9.31 -7.74
C THR A 26 15.78 9.97 -6.98
N ASP A 27 15.49 10.77 -5.95
CA ASP A 27 16.46 11.38 -5.04
C ASP A 27 16.97 10.43 -3.93
N GLY A 28 16.48 9.19 -3.90
CA GLY A 28 16.87 8.17 -2.93
C GLY A 28 16.08 8.16 -1.62
N ALA A 29 15.17 9.13 -1.39
CA ALA A 29 14.29 9.12 -0.24
C ALA A 29 13.25 7.98 -0.34
N TRP A 30 12.78 7.48 0.79
CA TRP A 30 11.69 6.51 0.86
C TRP A 30 10.38 7.19 1.22
N GLU A 31 9.30 6.78 0.56
CA GLU A 31 7.95 7.28 0.82
C GLU A 31 6.97 6.11 0.98
N VAL A 32 5.94 6.35 1.81
CA VAL A 32 4.80 5.44 1.93
C VAL A 32 3.78 5.81 0.86
N GLN A 33 3.77 5.10 -0.27
CA GLN A 33 2.81 5.36 -1.35
C GLN A 33 1.47 4.66 -1.17
N GLY A 34 1.44 3.63 -0.34
CA GLY A 34 0.26 2.82 -0.10
C GLY A 34 0.18 2.31 1.33
N ILE A 35 -1.05 2.03 1.78
CA ILE A 35 -1.33 1.31 3.03
C ILE A 35 -1.99 -0.01 2.65
N VAL A 36 -1.47 -1.15 3.11
CA VAL A 36 -1.99 -2.48 2.80
C VAL A 36 -3.48 -2.54 3.19
N SER A 37 -4.34 -2.96 2.26
CA SER A 37 -5.78 -3.06 2.49
C SER A 37 -6.29 -4.48 2.32
N PHE A 38 -6.24 -5.03 1.11
CA PHE A 38 -6.74 -6.37 0.83
C PHE A 38 -6.02 -7.05 -0.33
N GLY A 39 -6.22 -8.37 -0.46
CA GLY A 39 -5.75 -9.19 -1.57
C GLY A 39 -6.83 -10.19 -2.01
N SER A 40 -6.45 -11.20 -2.78
CA SER A 40 -7.36 -12.28 -3.17
C SER A 40 -7.82 -13.11 -1.96
N GLY A 41 -9.09 -13.53 -1.95
CA GLY A 41 -9.63 -14.45 -0.95
C GLY A 41 -9.24 -15.93 -1.18
N LEU A 42 -8.63 -16.26 -2.32
CA LEU A 42 -8.20 -17.63 -2.64
C LEU A 42 -6.84 -17.98 -2.02
N SER A 43 -5.91 -17.03 -2.06
CA SER A 43 -4.58 -17.10 -1.44
C SER A 43 -3.94 -15.71 -1.49
N CYS A 44 -2.95 -15.45 -0.65
CA CYS A 44 -2.29 -14.14 -0.60
C CYS A 44 -1.61 -13.77 -1.94
N ASN A 45 -0.92 -14.72 -2.58
CA ASN A 45 -0.14 -14.53 -3.81
C ASN A 45 -0.86 -15.09 -5.06
N PHE A 46 -2.15 -14.82 -5.23
CA PHE A 46 -2.88 -15.31 -6.40
C PHE A 46 -2.44 -14.58 -7.69
N PRO A 47 -2.05 -15.27 -8.77
CA PRO A 47 -1.58 -14.63 -10.01
C PRO A 47 -2.60 -13.64 -10.58
N LYS A 48 -2.11 -12.47 -11.04
CA LYS A 48 -2.93 -11.36 -11.56
C LYS A 48 -3.91 -10.74 -10.54
N LYS A 49 -3.75 -11.05 -9.26
CA LYS A 49 -4.46 -10.41 -8.13
C LYS A 49 -3.43 -9.77 -7.20
N PRO A 50 -2.92 -8.58 -7.56
CA PRO A 50 -1.96 -7.87 -6.72
C PRO A 50 -2.55 -7.51 -5.36
N THR A 51 -1.69 -7.25 -4.38
CA THR A 51 -2.12 -6.59 -3.15
C THR A 51 -2.66 -5.21 -3.50
N VAL A 52 -3.82 -4.87 -2.95
CA VAL A 52 -4.47 -3.58 -3.13
C VAL A 52 -4.18 -2.73 -1.91
N PHE A 53 -3.69 -1.52 -2.16
CA PHE A 53 -3.33 -0.56 -1.15
C PHE A 53 -4.24 0.68 -1.25
N THR A 54 -4.55 1.28 -0.10
CA THR A 54 -5.07 2.65 -0.06
C THR A 54 -3.97 3.56 -0.59
N ARG A 55 -4.29 4.40 -1.60
CA ARG A 55 -3.30 5.29 -2.23
C ARG A 55 -3.09 6.51 -1.35
N VAL A 56 -1.94 6.61 -0.68
CA VAL A 56 -1.67 7.68 0.30
C VAL A 56 -1.74 9.07 -0.33
N SER A 57 -1.29 9.22 -1.57
CA SER A 57 -1.32 10.51 -2.28
C SER A 57 -2.74 11.10 -2.44
N SER A 58 -3.79 10.27 -2.33
CA SER A 58 -5.19 10.73 -2.38
C SER A 58 -5.70 11.30 -1.06
N TYR A 59 -4.92 11.20 0.02
CA TYR A 59 -5.32 11.57 1.38
C TYR A 59 -4.38 12.58 2.04
N ILE A 60 -3.40 13.15 1.32
CA ILE A 60 -2.40 14.06 1.91
C ILE A 60 -3.05 15.28 2.57
N ASP A 61 -4.04 15.91 1.93
CA ASP A 61 -4.73 17.08 2.50
C ASP A 61 -5.49 16.71 3.77
N TRP A 62 -6.18 15.56 3.75
CA TRP A 62 -6.89 15.05 4.92
C TRP A 62 -5.93 14.71 6.05
N ILE A 63 -4.84 13.99 5.78
CA ILE A 63 -3.81 13.64 6.77
C ILE A 63 -3.25 14.93 7.39
N SER A 64 -2.88 15.90 6.55
CA SER A 64 -2.35 17.21 6.99
C SER A 64 -3.34 17.92 7.91
N SER A 65 -4.63 17.96 7.54
CA SER A 65 -5.68 18.57 8.37
C SER A 65 -5.85 17.92 9.75
N LYS A 66 -5.51 16.62 9.89
CA LYS A 66 -5.61 15.88 11.14
C LYS A 66 -4.36 15.96 12.01
N MET A 67 -3.19 16.22 11.40
CA MET A 67 -1.94 16.40 12.14
C MET A 67 -1.76 17.81 12.71
N VAL A 68 -2.33 18.84 12.05
CA VAL A 68 -2.24 20.24 12.52
C VAL A 68 -3.13 20.51 13.76
N ALA A 69 -3.99 19.57 14.14
CA ALA A 69 -4.95 19.71 15.24
C ALA A 69 -4.40 19.31 16.64
N TYR A 70 -3.08 19.34 16.84
CA TYR A 70 -2.44 19.06 18.14
C TYR A 70 -1.71 20.28 18.69
#